data_AF-A0A3D3WH29-F1
#
_entry.id   AF-A0A3D3WH29-F1
#
_cell.length_a   1.000
_cell.length_b   1.000
_cell.length_c   1.000
_cell.angle_alpha   90.00
_cell.angle_beta   90.00
_cell.angle_gamma   90.00
#
_symmetry.space_group_name_H-M   'P 1'
#
loop_
_entity.id
_entity.type
_entity.pdbx_description
1 polymer ?
#
loop_
_entity_poly.entity_id
_entity_poly.type
_entity_poly.pdbx_seq_one_letter_code
_entity_poly.pdbx_strand_id
1 'polypeptide(L)' 'NGRVLMYFKQNPTNSDGSGGESYLYRIDITGFNERRIITPEGASDPAWSPFLP' A
#
# COMPACT_ATOMS: atom_id res chain seq x y z
N ASN A 1 -17.43 -8.08 12.86
CA ASN A 1 -17.31 -8.15 11.39
C ASN A 1 -16.31 -7.11 10.92
N GLY A 2 -15.01 -7.42 10.98
CA GLY A 2 -13.92 -6.48 10.73
C GLY A 2 -13.85 -6.06 9.27
N ARG A 3 -14.04 -4.77 9.00
CA ARG A 3 -13.84 -4.18 7.67
C ARG A 3 -12.44 -3.59 7.65
N VAL A 4 -11.65 -3.94 6.65
CA VAL A 4 -10.26 -3.51 6.51
C VAL A 4 -10.14 -2.71 5.22
N LEU A 5 -9.33 -1.64 5.27
CA LEU A 5 -8.84 -0.95 4.07
C LEU A 5 -7.44 -1.44 3.76
N MET A 6 -7.17 -1.68 2.49
CA MET A 6 -5.80 -1.81 1.97
C MET A 6 -5.43 -0.50 1.28
N TYR A 7 -4.14 -0.18 1.20
CA TYR A 7 -3.61 0.95 0.46
C TYR A 7 -2.08 0.82 0.39
N PHE A 8 -1.41 1.66 -0.40
CA PHE A 8 0.05 1.71 -0.42
C PHE A 8 0.57 3.03 0.17
N LYS A 9 1.75 3.00 0.79
CA LYS A 9 2.52 4.20 1.16
C LYS A 9 3.81 4.19 0.37
N GLN A 10 4.21 5.35 -0.10
CA GLN A 10 5.53 5.60 -0.68
C GLN A 10 6.35 6.42 0.31
N ASN A 11 7.61 6.07 0.49
CA ASN A 11 8.58 6.84 1.26
C ASN A 11 9.51 7.56 0.26
N PRO A 12 9.25 8.83 -0.11
CA PRO A 12 10.04 9.53 -1.13
C PRO A 12 11.49 9.72 -0.69
N THR A 13 12.43 9.59 -1.62
CA THR A 13 13.86 9.83 -1.37
C THR A 13 14.38 11.08 -2.06
N ASN A 14 13.71 11.57 -3.10
CA ASN A 14 14.09 12.76 -3.83
C ASN A 14 13.34 14.00 -3.31
N SER A 15 13.95 15.18 -3.48
CA SER A 15 13.36 16.46 -3.04
C SER A 15 12.11 16.88 -3.81
N ASP A 16 11.90 16.33 -5.01
CA ASP A 16 10.71 16.52 -5.84
C ASP A 16 9.56 15.56 -5.48
N GLY A 17 9.73 14.74 -4.44
CA GLY A 17 8.75 13.75 -4.01
C GLY A 17 8.77 12.45 -4.82
N SER A 18 9.70 12.29 -5.76
CA SER A 18 9.88 11.06 -6.52
C SER A 18 10.81 10.05 -5.84
N GLY A 19 10.88 8.86 -6.44
CA GLY A 19 11.73 7.77 -5.96
C GLY A 19 11.25 7.16 -4.65
N GLY A 20 12.11 6.34 -4.06
CA GLY A 20 11.83 5.66 -2.81
C GLY A 20 10.99 4.39 -2.96
N GLU A 21 10.73 3.75 -1.83
CA GLU A 21 10.08 2.44 -1.77
C GLU A 21 8.58 2.58 -1.48
N SER A 22 7.79 1.76 -2.16
CA SER A 22 6.34 1.68 -1.96
C SER A 22 5.96 0.34 -1.37
N TYR A 23 5.12 0.36 -0.33
CA TYR A 23 4.68 -0.83 0.40
C TYR A 23 3.17 -0.84 0.60
N LEU A 24 2.59 -2.04 0.59
CA LEU A 24 1.19 -2.24 0.95
C LEU A 24 1.00 -2.24 2.46
N TYR A 25 -0.11 -1.63 2.88
CA TYR A 25 -0.57 -1.60 4.24
C TYR A 25 -2.01 -2.05 4.30
N ARG A 26 -2.38 -2.59 5.46
CA ARG A 26 -3.77 -2.79 5.84
C ARG A 26 -4.05 -2.04 7.13
N ILE A 27 -5.28 -1.56 7.28
CA ILE A 27 -5.75 -0.91 8.49
C ILE A 27 -7.20 -1.29 8.73
N ASP A 28 -7.59 -1.47 10.00
CA ASP A 28 -9.00 -1.60 10.32
C ASP A 28 -9.74 -0.30 9.95
N ILE A 29 -11.01 -0.37 9.56
CA ILE A 29 -11.82 0.81 9.18
C ILE A 29 -11.92 1.85 10.30
N THR A 30 -11.68 1.45 11.55
CA THR A 30 -11.58 2.35 12.71
C THR A 30 -10.31 3.21 12.71
N GLY A 31 -9.34 2.94 11.83
CA GLY A 31 -8.06 3.63 11.77
C GLY A 31 -6.98 3.05 12.70
N PHE A 32 -7.23 1.89 13.30
CA PHE A 32 -6.28 1.23 14.20
C PHE A 32 -5.70 -0.06 13.59
N ASN A 33 -4.67 -0.59 14.25
CA ASN A 33 -4.02 -1.86 13.90
C ASN A 33 -3.44 -1.87 12.48
N GLU A 34 -2.83 -0.75 12.07
CA GLU A 34 -2.12 -0.68 10.81
C GLU A 34 -0.95 -1.67 10.77
N ARG A 35 -0.82 -2.40 9.66
CA ARG A 35 0.30 -3.32 9.44
C ARG A 35 0.74 -3.30 7.99
N ARG A 36 2.07 -3.33 7.79
CA ARG A 36 2.68 -3.56 6.48
C ARG A 36 2.41 -4.99 6.02
N ILE A 37 2.09 -5.15 4.74
CA ILE A 37 2.01 -6.43 4.04
C ILE A 37 3.35 -6.69 3.34
N ILE A 38 3.92 -7.87 3.58
CA ILE A 38 5.14 -8.29 2.90
C ILE A 38 4.76 -8.74 1.49
N THR A 39 5.38 -8.12 0.51
CA THR A 39 5.26 -8.45 -0.92
C THR A 39 6.63 -8.91 -1.43
N PRO A 40 6.68 -9.73 -2.50
CA PRO A 40 7.96 -10.16 -3.07
C PRO A 40 8.83 -9.01 -3.57
N GLU A 41 8.21 -7.91 -4.03
CA GLU A 41 8.87 -6.73 -4.58
C GLU A 41 8.22 -5.44 -4.01
N GLY A 42 8.38 -4.30 -4.68
CA GLY A 42 7.67 -3.06 -4.35
C GLY A 42 6.17 -3.14 -4.64
N ALA A 43 5.43 -2.13 -4.17
CA ALA A 43 3.98 -2.07 -4.35
C ALA A 43 3.48 -0.66 -4.70
N SER A 44 4.10 -0.01 -5.68
CA SER A 44 3.72 1.33 -6.15
C SER A 44 2.35 1.37 -6.81
N ASP A 45 1.95 0.30 -7.50
CA ASP A 45 0.76 0.29 -8.36
C ASP A 45 -0.08 -0.98 -8.16
N PRO A 46 -0.72 -1.15 -6.98
CA PRO A 46 -1.50 -2.35 -6.71
C PRO A 46 -2.77 -2.38 -7.56
N ALA A 47 -3.02 -3.50 -8.25
CA ALA A 47 -4.29 -3.79 -8.93
C ALA A 47 -5.26 -4.53 -7.98
N TRP A 48 -6.47 -4.00 -7.79
CA TRP A 48 -7.45 -4.51 -6.81
C TRP A 48 -8.60 -5.28 -7.47
N SER A 49 -8.47 -5.46 -8.78
CA SER A 49 -9.31 -6.27 -9.64
C SER A 49 -8.39 -6.89 -10.69
N PRO A 50 -8.78 -8.01 -11.30
CA PRO A 50 -8.06 -8.54 -12.46
C PRO A 50 -7.96 -7.46 -13.55
N PHE A 51 -6.85 -7.48 -14.29
CA PHE A 51 -6.72 -6.69 -15.51
C PHE A 51 -7.75 -7.21 -16.52
N LEU A 52 -8.58 -6.30 -17.06
CA LEU A 52 -9.51 -6.66 -18.12
C LEU A 52 -8.72 -6.71 -19.45
N PRO A 53 -8.88 -7.78 -20.26
CA PRO A 53 -8.18 -7.92 -21.54
C PRO A 53 -8.63 -6.89 -22.59
#